data_AF-A0A9D7F0Z8-F1
#
_entry.id   AF-A0A9D7F0Z8-F1
#
_cell.length_a   1.000
_cell.length_b   1.000
_cell.length_c   1.000
_cell.angle_alpha   90.00
_cell.angle_beta   90.00
_cell.angle_gamma   90.00
#
_symmetry.space_group_name_H-M   'P 1'
#
loop_
_entity.id
_entity.type
_entity.pdbx_description
1 polymer ?
#
loop_
_entity_poly.entity_id
_entity_poly.type
_entity_poly.pdbx_seq_one_letter_code
_entity_poly.pdbx_strand_id
1 'polypeptide(L)'
;MKQTNRLMYAGLLLLYLFVGTNMLNAQCTLVCNNPLPSAPLAVSVDENCQAVLTADMVLEDPGACPGIKILEVRTLSGFLIVEGPEPVVVPNAYLGNTIGVTVIDANTWNECTGYMHLTDELDPFFISCPDIVVSCIANTDPSVLGYPIADDNCDTDVTLTYSQTQTGPDCSTPSPYVGTITRTWIATDNFNNQGTCTQIIYLEKATMAEVVFPPTVTQDCENPNTLPAVTGIPSIDGVPIVSGNICMFSASYSDAIIYTCAPATHSYTIIRTWTVVDGCSAPNVVKMQAQNINVVDDTGPSINCQQSITVGTNSDECTGTVFCRPHPPSITVPTREISIFR
;
A
#
# COMPACT_ATOMS: atom_id res chain seq x y z
N MET A 1 -46.73 108.27 12.04
CA MET A 1 -47.25 108.02 13.41
C MET A 1 -46.75 106.63 13.79
N LYS A 2 -45.90 106.35 14.79
CA LYS A 2 -45.44 107.03 16.00
C LYS A 2 -43.93 106.82 16.18
N GLN A 3 -43.28 107.82 16.79
CA GLN A 3 -41.95 107.78 17.39
C GLN A 3 -41.86 106.77 18.56
N THR A 4 -40.68 106.21 18.79
CA THR A 4 -39.87 106.37 20.03
C THR A 4 -38.53 105.63 19.84
N ASN A 5 -37.35 106.24 19.79
CA ASN A 5 -36.51 106.94 20.77
C ASN A 5 -35.50 106.04 21.56
N ARG A 6 -34.22 106.44 21.43
CA ARG A 6 -33.10 106.41 22.39
C ARG A 6 -32.00 105.33 22.33
N LEU A 7 -30.79 105.90 22.15
CA LEU A 7 -29.44 105.44 22.46
C LEU A 7 -29.28 104.75 23.83
N MET A 8 -28.40 103.75 23.90
CA MET A 8 -27.07 103.79 24.55
C MET A 8 -26.50 102.36 24.64
N TYR A 9 -25.23 102.16 24.29
CA TYR A 9 -24.18 101.53 25.13
C TYR A 9 -22.98 101.11 24.24
N ALA A 10 -21.83 101.72 24.54
CA ALA A 10 -20.53 101.31 24.08
C ALA A 10 -20.10 100.02 24.80
N GLY A 11 -19.52 99.08 24.06
CA GLY A 11 -18.94 97.87 24.62
C GLY A 11 -17.92 97.28 23.65
N LEU A 12 -16.64 97.38 24.00
CA LEU A 12 -15.51 96.69 23.40
C LEU A 12 -15.88 95.24 23.03
N LEU A 13 -15.75 94.86 21.75
CA LEU A 13 -15.72 93.45 21.37
C LEU A 13 -14.29 93.08 20.99
N LEU A 14 -13.62 92.37 21.90
CA LEU A 14 -12.32 91.75 21.70
C LEU A 14 -12.36 90.81 20.48
N LEU A 15 -11.36 90.98 19.63
CA LEU A 15 -10.98 90.07 18.55
C LEU A 15 -10.55 88.72 19.15
N TYR A 16 -11.44 87.73 19.18
CA TYR A 16 -11.08 86.34 19.48
C TYR A 16 -10.89 85.56 18.18
N LEU A 17 -9.64 85.57 17.68
CA LEU A 17 -9.15 84.55 16.75
C LEU A 17 -9.08 83.24 17.52
N PHE A 18 -10.10 82.39 17.38
CA PHE A 18 -10.01 80.97 17.70
C PHE A 18 -9.07 80.33 16.67
N VAL A 19 -7.76 80.40 16.90
CA VAL A 19 -6.84 79.41 16.36
C VAL A 19 -7.08 78.17 17.20
N GLY A 20 -7.98 77.30 16.74
CA GLY A 20 -8.08 75.95 17.25
C GLY A 20 -6.73 75.28 17.03
N THR A 21 -5.93 75.16 18.09
CA THR A 21 -4.76 74.30 18.10
C THR A 21 -5.26 72.86 18.09
N ASN A 22 -5.61 72.35 16.92
CA ASN A 22 -5.51 70.92 16.67
C ASN A 22 -4.02 70.62 16.78
N MET A 23 -3.57 70.16 17.95
CA MET A 23 -2.30 69.46 18.04
C MET A 23 -2.48 68.20 17.20
N LEU A 24 -2.14 68.29 15.91
CA LEU A 24 -1.81 67.14 15.10
C LEU A 24 -0.67 66.44 15.85
N ASN A 25 -0.93 65.29 16.48
CA ASN A 25 0.13 64.36 16.85
C ASN A 25 0.72 63.81 15.55
N ALA A 26 1.54 64.63 14.88
CA ALA A 26 2.06 64.37 13.55
C ALA A 26 3.34 63.51 13.56
N GLN A 27 3.82 63.11 14.74
CA GLN A 27 5.08 62.39 14.89
C GLN A 27 4.93 61.32 15.96
N CYS A 28 4.93 60.07 15.51
CA CYS A 28 5.18 58.89 16.32
C CYS A 28 6.36 58.14 15.67
N THR A 29 6.94 57.16 16.36
CA THR A 29 8.09 56.40 15.85
C THR A 29 7.72 54.93 15.71
N LEU A 30 8.03 54.34 14.56
CA LEU A 30 8.01 52.88 14.39
C LEU A 30 9.38 52.32 14.73
N VAL A 31 9.41 51.25 15.53
CA VAL A 31 10.64 50.50 15.85
C VAL A 31 10.48 49.09 15.32
N CYS A 32 11.46 48.64 14.52
CA CYS A 32 11.44 47.33 13.89
C CYS A 32 12.07 46.27 14.78
N ASN A 33 11.51 45.07 14.78
CA ASN A 33 12.11 43.86 15.38
C ASN A 33 13.42 43.42 14.69
N ASN A 34 13.81 44.13 13.62
CA ASN A 34 15.09 44.06 12.91
C ASN A 34 15.57 42.65 12.47
N PRO A 35 14.70 41.71 12.02
CA PRO A 35 15.20 40.52 11.34
C PRO A 35 15.92 40.94 10.05
N LEU A 36 17.05 40.30 9.74
CA LEU A 36 17.75 40.48 8.47
C LEU A 36 17.23 39.46 7.45
N PRO A 37 17.38 39.68 6.13
CA PRO A 37 17.02 38.66 5.14
C PRO A 37 17.75 37.32 5.38
N SER A 38 18.95 37.37 5.98
CA SER A 38 19.77 36.20 6.33
C SER A 38 19.36 35.52 7.65
N ALA A 39 18.47 36.14 8.43
CA ALA A 39 17.94 35.63 9.69
C ALA A 39 16.48 36.13 9.86
N PRO A 40 15.56 35.69 8.99
CA PRO A 40 14.16 36.10 9.03
C PRO A 40 13.43 35.48 10.23
N LEU A 41 12.31 36.08 10.61
CA LEU A 41 11.37 35.49 11.58
C LEU A 41 10.66 34.29 10.93
N ALA A 42 10.66 33.12 11.56
CA ALA A 42 9.87 31.98 11.09
C ALA A 42 8.38 32.20 11.41
N VAL A 43 7.52 32.07 10.41
CA VAL A 43 6.06 32.17 10.55
C VAL A 43 5.44 30.90 9.99
N SER A 44 4.81 30.12 10.88
CA SER A 44 4.03 28.95 10.49
C SER A 44 2.70 29.39 9.88
N VAL A 45 2.24 28.62 8.90
CA VAL A 45 0.87 28.73 8.36
C VAL A 45 -0.18 28.16 9.30
N ASP A 46 -1.43 28.47 9.01
CA ASP A 46 -2.62 27.90 9.65
C ASP A 46 -3.15 26.63 8.93
N GLU A 47 -4.25 26.07 9.43
CA GLU A 47 -4.90 24.87 8.89
C GLU A 47 -5.44 25.01 7.46
N ASN A 48 -5.48 26.23 6.91
CA ASN A 48 -5.87 26.50 5.53
C ASN A 48 -4.66 26.76 4.63
N CYS A 49 -3.45 26.50 5.12
CA CYS A 49 -2.18 26.78 4.44
C CYS A 49 -1.97 28.27 4.16
N GLN A 50 -2.42 29.12 5.09
CA GLN A 50 -2.33 30.57 4.97
C GLN A 50 -1.42 31.17 6.04
N ALA A 51 -0.52 32.05 5.61
CA ALA A 51 0.27 32.87 6.54
C ALA A 51 -0.46 34.20 6.76
N VAL A 52 -0.98 34.39 7.98
CA VAL A 52 -1.68 35.61 8.39
C VAL A 52 -0.69 36.55 9.07
N LEU A 53 -0.39 37.68 8.45
CA LEU A 53 0.60 38.64 8.92
C LEU A 53 -0.05 39.85 9.58
N THR A 54 0.55 40.31 10.68
CA THR A 54 0.15 41.51 11.42
C THR A 54 1.33 42.47 11.59
N ALA A 55 1.05 43.74 11.90
CA ALA A 55 2.10 44.72 12.17
C ALA A 55 2.94 44.35 13.40
N ASP A 56 2.34 43.66 14.38
CA ASP A 56 3.00 43.19 15.60
C ASP A 56 4.15 42.21 15.33
N MET A 57 4.09 41.44 14.23
CA MET A 57 5.19 40.56 13.84
C MET A 57 6.44 41.32 13.37
N VAL A 58 6.28 42.57 12.94
CA VAL A 58 7.38 43.42 12.41
C VAL A 58 7.83 44.47 13.42
N LEU A 59 6.90 45.00 14.22
CA LEU A 59 7.13 46.11 15.14
C LEU A 59 7.49 45.61 16.55
N GLU A 60 8.40 46.31 17.22
CA GLU A 60 8.76 46.04 18.63
C GLU A 60 7.73 46.61 19.60
N ASP A 61 7.16 47.76 19.24
CA ASP A 61 6.07 48.40 19.96
C ASP A 61 5.00 48.87 18.97
N PRO A 62 4.08 47.99 18.54
CA PRO A 62 3.00 48.35 17.62
C PRO A 62 2.04 49.39 18.19
N GLY A 63 2.02 49.59 19.53
CA GLY A 63 1.24 50.61 20.20
C GLY A 63 1.84 52.01 20.14
N ALA A 64 3.15 52.15 19.85
CA ALA A 64 3.86 53.43 19.83
C ALA A 64 3.32 54.43 18.79
N CYS A 65 2.80 53.91 17.67
CA CYS A 65 2.11 54.68 16.63
C CYS A 65 0.65 54.22 16.54
N PRO A 66 -0.31 54.88 17.21
CA PRO A 66 -1.71 54.54 17.07
C PRO A 66 -2.25 54.87 15.67
N GLY A 67 -3.07 53.98 15.11
CA GLY A 67 -3.70 54.19 13.80
C GLY A 67 -3.63 52.96 12.90
N ILE A 68 -4.23 53.05 11.72
CA ILE A 68 -4.25 51.98 10.73
C ILE A 68 -2.82 51.70 10.25
N LYS A 69 -2.45 50.42 10.26
CA LYS A 69 -1.21 49.93 9.64
C LYS A 69 -1.54 49.27 8.31
N ILE A 70 -0.81 49.68 7.27
CA ILE A 70 -0.83 49.04 5.97
C ILE A 70 0.39 48.15 5.89
N LEU A 71 0.21 46.89 5.51
CA LEU A 71 1.29 45.96 5.24
C LEU A 71 1.49 45.89 3.74
N GLU A 72 2.72 46.15 3.30
CA GLU A 72 3.19 45.91 1.95
C GLU A 72 4.14 44.69 1.97
N VAL A 73 3.71 43.58 1.37
CA VAL A 73 4.45 42.33 1.38
C VAL A 73 5.09 42.13 0.01
N ARG A 74 6.40 41.92 -0.04
CA ARG A 74 7.17 41.74 -1.27
C ARG A 74 8.08 40.51 -1.19
N THR A 75 8.36 39.93 -2.35
CA THR A 75 9.50 39.01 -2.51
C THR A 75 10.82 39.75 -2.28
N LEU A 76 11.92 39.02 -2.02
CA LEU A 76 13.25 39.63 -1.91
C LEU A 76 13.74 40.32 -3.20
N SER A 77 13.16 39.99 -4.36
CA SER A 77 13.42 40.68 -5.64
C SER A 77 12.56 41.93 -5.85
N GLY A 78 11.70 42.28 -4.89
CA GLY A 78 10.87 43.49 -4.90
C GLY A 78 9.50 43.35 -5.56
N PHE A 79 9.14 42.16 -6.06
CA PHE A 79 7.79 41.91 -6.59
C PHE A 79 6.75 41.97 -5.47
N LEU A 80 5.67 42.74 -5.70
CA LEU A 80 4.56 42.89 -4.75
C LEU A 80 3.72 41.62 -4.69
N ILE A 81 3.56 41.07 -3.49
CA ILE A 81 2.74 39.89 -3.22
C ILE A 81 1.33 40.32 -2.85
N VAL A 82 1.21 41.18 -1.84
CA VAL A 82 -0.06 41.67 -1.32
C VAL A 82 0.16 42.99 -0.58
N GLU A 83 -0.82 43.87 -0.63
CA GLU A 83 -0.83 45.15 0.08
C GLU A 83 -2.22 45.39 0.67
N GLY A 84 -2.29 45.85 1.93
CA GLY A 84 -3.57 46.19 2.54
C GLY A 84 -3.48 46.51 4.03
N PRO A 85 -4.59 46.94 4.66
CA PRO A 85 -4.65 47.07 6.11
C PRO A 85 -4.47 45.70 6.78
N GLU A 86 -3.82 45.68 7.95
CA GLU A 86 -3.66 44.44 8.72
C GLU A 86 -5.00 43.84 9.21
N PRO A 87 -5.09 42.50 9.38
CA PRO A 87 -4.11 41.50 8.98
C PRO A 87 -4.12 41.26 7.46
N VAL A 88 -2.99 40.81 6.92
CA VAL A 88 -2.86 40.48 5.50
C VAL A 88 -2.51 39.00 5.35
N VAL A 89 -3.17 38.32 4.40
CA VAL A 89 -2.94 36.91 4.11
C VAL A 89 -1.98 36.76 2.93
N VAL A 90 -0.91 35.99 3.13
CA VAL A 90 0.03 35.65 2.05
C VAL A 90 -0.42 34.36 1.35
N PRO A 91 -0.49 34.34 0.01
CA PRO A 91 -0.82 33.11 -0.73
C PRO A 91 0.20 31.99 -0.49
N ASN A 92 -0.28 30.74 -0.47
CA ASN A 92 0.54 29.53 -0.28
C ASN A 92 1.70 29.37 -1.29
N ALA A 93 1.60 30.00 -2.47
CA ALA A 93 2.66 29.99 -3.49
C ALA A 93 4.00 30.55 -3.02
N TYR A 94 4.04 31.24 -1.87
CA TYR A 94 5.25 31.78 -1.27
C TYR A 94 5.79 30.95 -0.09
N LEU A 95 5.19 29.81 0.23
CA LEU A 95 5.69 28.91 1.27
C LEU A 95 7.10 28.42 0.97
N GLY A 96 7.89 28.25 2.03
CA GLY A 96 9.32 27.95 1.96
C GLY A 96 10.19 29.13 1.50
N ASN A 97 9.61 30.29 1.17
CA ASN A 97 10.37 31.49 0.81
C ASN A 97 10.49 32.47 1.97
N THR A 98 11.54 33.29 1.89
CA THR A 98 11.67 34.51 2.68
C THR A 98 11.02 35.68 1.94
N ILE A 99 10.16 36.42 2.64
CA ILE A 99 9.47 37.61 2.15
C ILE A 99 9.88 38.84 2.97
N GLY A 100 9.84 40.01 2.36
CA GLY A 100 9.94 41.30 3.04
C GLY A 100 8.54 41.82 3.36
N VAL A 101 8.34 42.33 4.58
CA VAL A 101 7.08 42.87 5.06
C VAL A 101 7.34 44.28 5.56
N THR A 102 6.84 45.27 4.83
CA THR A 102 6.95 46.68 5.19
C THR A 102 5.64 47.13 5.81
N VAL A 103 5.69 47.50 7.09
CA VAL A 103 4.58 48.13 7.81
C VAL A 103 4.66 49.63 7.60
N ILE A 104 3.59 50.21 7.07
CA ILE A 104 3.45 51.65 6.82
C ILE A 104 2.33 52.17 7.72
N ASP A 105 2.63 53.17 8.54
CA ASP A 105 1.61 53.89 9.30
C ASP A 105 0.85 54.87 8.40
N ALA A 106 -0.46 54.67 8.26
CA ALA A 106 -1.27 55.44 7.29
C ALA A 106 -1.37 56.95 7.60
N ASN A 107 -1.08 57.36 8.85
CA ASN A 107 -1.18 58.75 9.27
C ASN A 107 0.15 59.49 9.14
N THR A 108 1.25 58.84 9.52
CA THR A 108 2.59 59.46 9.59
C THR A 108 3.48 59.12 8.41
N TRP A 109 3.13 58.10 7.60
CA TRP A 109 3.95 57.56 6.51
C TRP A 109 5.31 57.03 6.96
N ASN A 110 5.48 56.82 8.27
CA ASN A 110 6.61 56.08 8.78
C ASN A 110 6.47 54.63 8.33
N GLU A 111 7.60 54.05 7.94
CA GLU A 111 7.66 52.67 7.52
C GLU A 111 8.71 51.89 8.30
N CYS A 112 8.48 50.60 8.42
CA CYS A 112 9.37 49.67 9.08
C CYS A 112 9.33 48.34 8.33
N THR A 113 10.50 47.80 7.98
CA THR A 113 10.59 46.56 7.21
C THR A 113 11.17 45.44 8.07
N GLY A 114 10.47 44.30 8.08
CA GLY A 114 10.96 43.02 8.58
C GLY A 114 11.02 41.98 7.47
N TYR A 115 11.61 40.82 7.76
CA TYR A 115 11.69 39.68 6.87
C TYR A 115 11.17 38.44 7.59
N MET A 116 10.36 37.65 6.88
CA MET A 116 9.72 36.46 7.41
C MET A 116 9.98 35.28 6.50
N HIS A 117 10.25 34.12 7.08
CA HIS A 117 10.32 32.85 6.36
C HIS A 117 9.04 32.09 6.62
N LEU A 118 8.30 31.79 5.56
CA LEU A 118 7.05 31.07 5.65
C LEU A 118 7.35 29.57 5.67
N THR A 119 6.94 28.90 6.74
CA THR A 119 7.14 27.46 6.95
C THR A 119 5.82 26.80 7.28
N ASP A 120 5.76 25.48 7.15
CA ASP A 120 4.72 24.68 7.75
C ASP A 120 5.29 23.88 8.92
N GLU A 121 4.56 23.86 10.03
CA GLU A 121 4.89 23.13 11.26
C GLU A 121 3.71 22.26 11.73
N LEU A 122 2.65 22.16 10.92
CA LEU A 122 1.51 21.30 11.20
C LEU A 122 1.81 19.90 10.66
N ASP A 123 1.53 18.88 11.48
CA ASP A 123 1.74 17.49 11.08
C ASP A 123 0.60 17.01 10.16
N PRO A 124 0.92 16.17 9.15
CA PRO A 124 -0.07 15.43 8.40
C PRO A 124 -1.00 14.62 9.29
N PHE A 125 -2.24 14.44 8.87
CA PHE A 125 -3.21 13.61 9.58
C PHE A 125 -3.77 12.49 8.69
N PHE A 126 -4.11 11.37 9.32
CA PHE A 126 -4.73 10.23 8.62
C PHE A 126 -6.25 10.39 8.60
N ILE A 127 -6.81 10.59 7.40
CA ILE A 127 -8.26 10.56 7.15
C ILE A 127 -8.80 9.14 7.36
N SER A 128 -8.07 8.14 6.89
CA SER A 128 -8.50 6.74 6.95
C SER A 128 -7.32 5.80 7.15
N CYS A 129 -7.40 5.00 8.20
CA CYS A 129 -6.40 3.99 8.54
C CYS A 129 -7.08 2.84 9.31
N PRO A 130 -7.98 2.09 8.64
CA PRO A 130 -8.79 1.09 9.30
C PRO A 130 -7.99 -0.20 9.52
N ASP A 131 -8.34 -0.88 10.62
CA ASP A 131 -7.98 -2.28 10.80
C ASP A 131 -8.70 -3.15 9.77
N ILE A 132 -8.05 -4.25 9.37
CA ILE A 132 -8.57 -5.15 8.34
C ILE A 132 -8.40 -6.61 8.76
N VAL A 133 -9.24 -7.47 8.20
CA VAL A 133 -9.17 -8.92 8.36
C VAL A 133 -8.85 -9.54 7.02
N VAL A 134 -7.85 -10.41 6.99
CA VAL A 134 -7.45 -11.15 5.79
C VAL A 134 -7.18 -12.60 6.15
N SER A 135 -7.27 -13.50 5.18
CA SER A 135 -6.84 -14.89 5.36
C SER A 135 -5.37 -14.94 5.83
N CYS A 136 -5.03 -15.89 6.70
CA CYS A 136 -3.66 -16.12 7.18
C CYS A 136 -2.65 -16.52 6.09
N ILE A 137 -3.11 -16.82 4.87
CA ILE A 137 -2.26 -17.01 3.67
C ILE A 137 -2.33 -15.85 2.67
N ALA A 138 -3.10 -14.79 2.98
CA ALA A 138 -3.21 -13.65 2.08
C ALA A 138 -1.85 -12.93 1.93
N ASN A 139 -1.63 -12.35 0.75
CA ASN A 139 -0.53 -11.42 0.58
C ASN A 139 -0.85 -10.12 1.33
N THR A 140 -0.04 -9.80 2.34
CA THR A 140 -0.26 -8.64 3.20
C THR A 140 0.42 -7.36 2.72
N ASP A 141 1.03 -7.38 1.54
CA ASP A 141 1.69 -6.20 0.97
C ASP A 141 0.70 -5.05 0.76
N PRO A 142 1.06 -3.79 1.12
CA PRO A 142 0.18 -2.65 0.89
C PRO A 142 -0.23 -2.41 -0.56
N SER A 143 0.57 -2.82 -1.55
CA SER A 143 0.17 -2.75 -2.97
C SER A 143 -1.03 -3.65 -3.29
N VAL A 144 -1.29 -4.67 -2.46
CA VAL A 144 -2.42 -5.58 -2.57
C VAL A 144 -3.58 -5.15 -1.66
N LEU A 145 -3.27 -4.79 -0.41
CA LEU A 145 -4.29 -4.46 0.60
C LEU A 145 -4.76 -3.00 0.57
N GLY A 146 -4.02 -2.13 -0.13
CA GLY A 146 -4.22 -0.69 -0.13
C GLY A 146 -3.36 0.04 0.91
N TYR A 147 -3.22 1.34 0.67
CA TYR A 147 -2.57 2.29 1.56
C TYR A 147 -3.62 3.06 2.36
N PRO A 148 -3.29 3.56 3.56
CA PRO A 148 -4.14 4.50 4.27
C PRO A 148 -4.25 5.82 3.50
N ILE A 149 -5.26 6.62 3.85
CA ILE A 149 -5.45 7.96 3.29
C ILE A 149 -4.96 8.95 4.35
N ALA A 150 -3.95 9.73 3.99
CA ALA A 150 -3.44 10.85 4.77
C ALA A 150 -3.50 12.13 3.94
N ASP A 151 -3.59 13.26 4.64
CA ASP A 151 -3.67 14.58 4.05
C ASP A 151 -2.98 15.57 4.99
N ASP A 152 -2.69 16.75 4.46
CA ASP A 152 -2.05 17.83 5.18
C ASP A 152 -2.64 19.17 4.73
N ASN A 153 -2.58 20.21 5.58
CA ASN A 153 -3.12 21.52 5.23
C ASN A 153 -2.44 22.11 3.98
N CYS A 154 -1.13 21.91 3.82
CA CYS A 154 -0.33 22.47 2.73
C CYS A 154 0.16 21.47 1.71
N ASP A 155 0.10 20.17 2.01
CA ASP A 155 0.54 19.12 1.11
C ASP A 155 -0.56 18.09 0.80
N THR A 156 -1.10 18.16 -0.41
CA THR A 156 -2.11 17.19 -0.88
C THR A 156 -1.50 15.83 -1.29
N ASP A 157 -0.17 15.69 -1.35
CA ASP A 157 0.54 14.47 -1.77
C ASP A 157 1.64 14.08 -0.78
N VAL A 158 1.22 13.78 0.46
CA VAL A 158 2.13 13.35 1.52
C VAL A 158 2.79 12.00 1.20
N THR A 159 4.06 11.87 1.57
CA THR A 159 4.83 10.63 1.38
C THR A 159 4.52 9.63 2.49
N LEU A 160 4.03 8.43 2.12
CA LEU A 160 3.76 7.35 3.06
C LEU A 160 4.92 6.35 3.19
N THR A 161 5.30 6.05 4.42
CA THR A 161 6.20 4.94 4.76
C THR A 161 5.60 4.07 5.86
N TYR A 162 6.11 2.85 6.06
CA TYR A 162 5.62 1.99 7.13
C TYR A 162 6.69 1.09 7.74
N SER A 163 6.44 0.69 8.98
CA SER A 163 7.10 -0.43 9.64
C SER A 163 6.05 -1.39 10.18
N GLN A 164 6.40 -2.67 10.39
CA GLN A 164 5.44 -3.63 10.92
C GLN A 164 6.09 -4.69 11.79
N THR A 165 5.27 -5.24 12.68
CA THR A 165 5.59 -6.40 13.52
C THR A 165 4.49 -7.43 13.38
N GLN A 166 4.84 -8.71 13.53
CA GLN A 166 3.88 -9.81 13.44
C GLN A 166 3.88 -10.61 14.74
N THR A 167 2.69 -10.98 15.19
CA THR A 167 2.46 -11.92 16.28
C THR A 167 1.79 -13.19 15.76
N GLY A 168 2.16 -14.34 16.33
CA GLY A 168 1.73 -15.64 15.84
C GLY A 168 2.50 -16.13 14.59
N PRO A 169 2.00 -17.15 13.89
CA PRO A 169 0.72 -17.81 14.14
C PRO A 169 0.72 -18.59 15.47
N ASP A 170 -0.34 -18.44 16.26
CA ASP A 170 -0.60 -19.15 17.52
C ASP A 170 -2.11 -19.38 17.68
N CYS A 171 -2.46 -20.51 18.29
CA CYS A 171 -3.84 -20.91 18.57
C CYS A 171 -4.07 -21.26 20.04
N SER A 172 -3.15 -20.87 20.92
CA SER A 172 -3.30 -20.98 22.38
C SER A 172 -4.50 -20.20 22.92
N THR A 173 -4.91 -19.13 22.22
CA THR A 173 -6.04 -18.29 22.59
C THR A 173 -7.28 -18.61 21.72
N PRO A 174 -8.48 -18.75 22.31
CA PRO A 174 -9.72 -18.90 21.55
C PRO A 174 -10.05 -17.60 20.80
N SER A 175 -9.65 -17.55 19.53
CA SER A 175 -9.81 -16.41 18.63
C SER A 175 -10.17 -16.91 17.23
N PRO A 176 -10.91 -16.15 16.39
CA PRO A 176 -11.05 -16.45 14.96
C PRO A 176 -9.75 -16.21 14.17
N TYR A 177 -8.72 -15.63 14.79
CA TYR A 177 -7.46 -15.29 14.16
C TYR A 177 -6.33 -16.19 14.65
N VAL A 178 -5.37 -16.52 13.77
CA VAL A 178 -4.11 -17.19 14.15
C VAL A 178 -3.04 -16.19 14.58
N GLY A 179 -3.19 -14.91 14.27
CA GLY A 179 -2.20 -13.90 14.57
C GLY A 179 -2.60 -12.54 14.08
N THR A 180 -1.73 -11.56 14.28
CA THR A 180 -1.92 -10.20 13.81
C THR A 180 -0.62 -9.62 13.26
N ILE A 181 -0.75 -8.71 12.32
CA ILE A 181 0.33 -7.81 11.90
C ILE A 181 -0.04 -6.41 12.37
N THR A 182 0.79 -5.82 13.21
CA THR A 182 0.65 -4.41 13.62
C THR A 182 1.55 -3.59 12.71
N ARG A 183 0.95 -2.75 11.87
CA ARG A 183 1.63 -1.89 10.91
C ARG A 183 1.51 -0.43 11.35
N THR A 184 2.65 0.23 11.50
CA THR A 184 2.72 1.67 11.78
C THR A 184 3.05 2.40 10.49
N TRP A 185 2.12 3.22 10.04
CA TRP A 185 2.23 4.15 8.92
C TRP A 185 2.76 5.50 9.40
N ILE A 186 3.62 6.11 8.58
CA ILE A 186 4.15 7.47 8.77
C ILE A 186 3.85 8.24 7.49
N ALA A 187 3.16 9.37 7.62
CA ALA A 187 2.94 10.33 6.54
C ALA A 187 3.89 11.52 6.75
N THR A 188 4.65 11.88 5.72
CA THR A 188 5.61 12.98 5.75
C THR A 188 5.24 14.01 4.68
N ASP A 189 5.06 15.27 5.05
CA ASP A 189 4.83 16.36 4.10
C ASP A 189 6.13 16.86 3.44
N ASN A 190 6.00 17.88 2.60
CA ASN A 190 7.12 18.55 1.94
C ASN A 190 7.99 19.46 2.85
N PHE A 191 7.56 19.74 4.09
CA PHE A 191 8.32 20.45 5.12
C PHE A 191 9.01 19.50 6.12
N ASN A 192 8.80 18.19 5.98
CA ASN A 192 9.25 17.09 6.84
C ASN A 192 8.52 16.94 8.18
N ASN A 193 7.32 17.51 8.32
CA ASN A 193 6.43 17.21 9.44
C ASN A 193 5.88 15.79 9.30
N GLN A 194 5.52 15.14 10.42
CA GLN A 194 5.21 13.70 10.41
C GLN A 194 3.98 13.33 11.22
N GLY A 195 2.98 12.81 10.52
CA GLY A 195 1.82 12.12 11.10
C GLY A 195 2.06 10.62 11.23
N THR A 196 1.43 9.97 12.22
CA THR A 196 1.48 8.50 12.36
C THR A 196 0.10 7.86 12.52
N CYS A 197 -0.04 6.63 12.02
CA CYS A 197 -1.20 5.79 12.28
C CYS A 197 -0.81 4.33 12.51
N THR A 198 -1.48 3.65 13.45
CA THR A 198 -1.34 2.20 13.63
C THR A 198 -2.55 1.47 13.05
N GLN A 199 -2.29 0.54 12.15
CA GLN A 199 -3.24 -0.38 11.56
C GLN A 199 -2.98 -1.80 12.09
N ILE A 200 -4.02 -2.50 12.50
CA ILE A 200 -3.98 -3.92 12.84
C ILE A 200 -4.57 -4.74 11.70
N ILE A 201 -3.79 -5.70 11.20
CA ILE A 201 -4.20 -6.68 10.20
C ILE A 201 -4.40 -8.00 10.92
N TYR A 202 -5.64 -8.45 11.04
CA TYR A 202 -6.00 -9.72 11.65
C TYR A 202 -5.87 -10.85 10.63
N LEU A 203 -5.13 -11.90 10.98
CA LEU A 203 -4.93 -13.09 10.15
C LEU A 203 -5.98 -14.13 10.52
N GLU A 204 -7.06 -14.20 9.74
CA GLU A 204 -8.18 -15.13 9.91
C GLU A 204 -7.74 -16.58 9.76
N LYS A 205 -8.27 -17.46 10.62
CA LYS A 205 -8.05 -18.90 10.59
C LYS A 205 -8.63 -19.52 9.33
N ALA A 206 -7.84 -20.36 8.67
CA ALA A 206 -8.35 -21.28 7.67
C ALA A 206 -9.15 -22.41 8.33
N THR A 207 -10.10 -22.99 7.62
CA THR A 207 -10.90 -24.13 8.09
C THR A 207 -10.60 -25.40 7.32
N MET A 208 -10.86 -26.56 7.94
CA MET A 208 -10.67 -27.87 7.28
C MET A 208 -11.54 -28.06 6.01
N ALA A 209 -12.59 -27.24 5.85
CA ALA A 209 -13.43 -27.23 4.65
C ALA A 209 -12.72 -26.62 3.43
N GLU A 210 -11.77 -25.72 3.65
CA GLU A 210 -10.99 -25.06 2.58
C GLU A 210 -9.86 -25.94 2.04
N VAL A 211 -9.52 -27.03 2.73
CA VAL A 211 -8.45 -27.95 2.31
C VAL A 211 -8.84 -28.72 1.05
N VAL A 212 -8.09 -28.49 -0.02
CA VAL A 212 -8.19 -29.19 -1.30
C VAL A 212 -7.12 -30.29 -1.36
N PHE A 213 -7.55 -31.54 -1.52
CA PHE A 213 -6.64 -32.68 -1.68
C PHE A 213 -6.27 -32.92 -3.14
N PRO A 214 -5.07 -33.46 -3.43
CA PRO A 214 -4.64 -33.75 -4.79
C PRO A 214 -5.55 -34.76 -5.50
N PRO A 215 -5.83 -34.58 -6.80
CA PRO A 215 -6.62 -35.53 -7.58
C PRO A 215 -5.82 -36.81 -7.89
N THR A 216 -6.52 -37.80 -8.44
CA THR A 216 -5.87 -38.98 -9.03
C THR A 216 -5.00 -38.57 -10.22
N VAL A 217 -3.82 -39.18 -10.34
CA VAL A 217 -2.89 -38.93 -11.45
C VAL A 217 -2.47 -40.25 -12.09
N THR A 218 -2.15 -40.19 -13.38
CA THR A 218 -1.59 -41.33 -14.14
C THR A 218 -0.21 -40.92 -14.66
N GLN A 219 0.75 -41.83 -14.55
CA GLN A 219 2.14 -41.67 -14.96
C GLN A 219 2.50 -42.82 -15.90
N ASP A 220 3.39 -42.54 -16.85
CA ASP A 220 3.96 -43.56 -17.73
C ASP A 220 4.96 -44.44 -16.97
N CYS A 221 5.05 -45.71 -17.34
CA CYS A 221 5.91 -46.70 -16.67
C CYS A 221 7.41 -46.62 -17.03
N GLU A 222 7.81 -45.94 -18.10
CA GLU A 222 9.20 -45.85 -18.52
C GLU A 222 10.05 -45.00 -17.55
N ASN A 223 9.45 -43.94 -17.00
CA ASN A 223 10.11 -43.08 -16.00
C ASN A 223 9.09 -42.36 -15.10
N PRO A 224 8.37 -43.09 -14.22
CA PRO A 224 7.32 -42.50 -13.40
C PRO A 224 7.90 -41.54 -12.35
N ASN A 225 7.36 -40.32 -12.25
CA ASN A 225 7.66 -39.41 -11.15
C ASN A 225 6.49 -39.34 -10.18
N THR A 226 6.64 -40.00 -9.04
CA THR A 226 5.60 -40.15 -8.02
C THR A 226 5.78 -39.21 -6.83
N LEU A 227 6.72 -38.26 -6.92
CA LEU A 227 6.98 -37.30 -5.85
C LEU A 227 5.77 -36.37 -5.65
N PRO A 228 5.43 -35.97 -4.42
CA PRO A 228 4.33 -35.03 -4.16
C PRO A 228 4.45 -33.70 -4.92
N ALA A 229 5.68 -33.22 -5.17
CA ALA A 229 5.89 -32.01 -5.97
C ALA A 229 5.36 -32.12 -7.41
N VAL A 230 5.21 -33.35 -7.93
CA VAL A 230 4.67 -33.64 -9.27
C VAL A 230 3.23 -34.12 -9.20
N THR A 231 2.91 -35.00 -8.25
CA THR A 231 1.57 -35.59 -8.13
C THR A 231 0.60 -34.70 -7.35
N GLY A 232 1.07 -33.61 -6.74
CA GLY A 232 0.29 -32.69 -5.93
C GLY A 232 0.43 -32.92 -4.42
N ILE A 233 0.17 -31.85 -3.67
CA ILE A 233 0.16 -31.76 -2.20
C ILE A 233 -1.17 -31.11 -1.78
N PRO A 234 -1.80 -31.48 -0.65
CA PRO A 234 -2.96 -30.77 -0.12
C PRO A 234 -2.69 -29.27 -0.01
N SER A 235 -3.69 -28.43 -0.30
CA SER A 235 -3.52 -26.97 -0.37
C SER A 235 -4.71 -26.23 0.21
N ILE A 236 -4.51 -24.96 0.56
CA ILE A 236 -5.54 -23.99 0.94
C ILE A 236 -5.35 -22.78 0.02
N ASP A 237 -6.40 -22.37 -0.70
CA ASP A 237 -6.36 -21.38 -1.79
C ASP A 237 -5.17 -21.55 -2.76
N GLY A 238 -4.85 -22.80 -3.10
CA GLY A 238 -3.75 -23.14 -4.01
C GLY A 238 -2.35 -23.04 -3.39
N VAL A 239 -2.22 -22.63 -2.13
CA VAL A 239 -0.96 -22.66 -1.38
C VAL A 239 -0.75 -24.06 -0.79
N PRO A 240 0.29 -24.82 -1.19
CA PRO A 240 0.50 -26.18 -0.73
C PRO A 240 0.85 -26.26 0.75
N ILE A 241 0.13 -27.09 1.52
CA ILE A 241 0.41 -27.38 2.94
C ILE A 241 1.70 -28.19 3.05
N VAL A 242 2.84 -27.51 2.98
CA VAL A 242 4.17 -28.09 3.16
C VAL A 242 4.63 -27.96 4.62
N SER A 243 5.66 -28.72 5.00
CA SER A 243 6.24 -28.73 6.35
C SER A 243 6.70 -27.33 6.79
N GLY A 244 5.78 -26.55 7.36
CA GLY A 244 5.97 -25.14 7.73
C GLY A 244 4.73 -24.46 8.30
N ASN A 245 3.69 -25.22 8.70
CA ASN A 245 2.47 -24.72 9.36
C ASN A 245 1.81 -23.54 8.63
N ILE A 246 1.30 -23.77 7.42
CA ILE A 246 0.41 -22.80 6.76
C ILE A 246 -0.85 -22.67 7.60
N CYS A 247 -1.09 -21.50 8.19
CA CYS A 247 -2.25 -21.28 9.07
C CYS A 247 -2.39 -22.33 10.18
N MET A 248 -1.26 -22.89 10.67
CA MET A 248 -1.22 -24.01 11.62
C MET A 248 -1.81 -25.34 11.11
N PHE A 249 -2.02 -25.47 9.79
CA PHE A 249 -2.24 -26.74 9.14
C PHE A 249 -0.92 -27.45 8.85
N SER A 250 -0.92 -28.75 9.09
CA SER A 250 0.19 -29.64 8.71
C SER A 250 -0.34 -30.79 7.88
N ALA A 251 0.47 -31.25 6.93
CA ALA A 251 0.16 -32.41 6.11
C ALA A 251 1.31 -33.42 6.15
N SER A 252 0.95 -34.70 6.18
CA SER A 252 1.86 -35.84 6.02
C SER A 252 1.22 -36.87 5.11
N TYR A 253 2.00 -37.84 4.62
CA TYR A 253 1.46 -38.91 3.79
C TYR A 253 2.11 -40.26 4.08
N SER A 254 1.38 -41.33 3.76
CA SER A 254 1.88 -42.70 3.73
C SER A 254 1.46 -43.38 2.43
N ASP A 255 2.38 -44.09 1.80
CA ASP A 255 2.15 -44.76 0.51
C ASP A 255 1.95 -46.26 0.70
N ALA A 256 0.96 -46.82 0.01
CA ALA A 256 0.79 -48.25 -0.18
C ALA A 256 0.84 -48.57 -1.68
N ILE A 257 1.69 -49.53 -2.07
CA ILE A 257 1.88 -49.91 -3.48
C ILE A 257 1.12 -51.21 -3.76
N ILE A 258 0.29 -51.19 -4.80
CA ILE A 258 -0.45 -52.35 -5.31
C ILE A 258 0.04 -52.65 -6.72
N TYR A 259 0.64 -53.81 -6.91
CA TYR A 259 1.12 -54.28 -8.21
C TYR A 259 -0.04 -54.84 -9.03
N THR A 260 -0.32 -54.26 -10.20
CA THR A 260 -1.49 -54.60 -11.02
C THR A 260 -1.16 -55.57 -12.16
N CYS A 261 0.08 -55.62 -12.63
CA CYS A 261 0.57 -56.56 -13.65
C CYS A 261 2.02 -57.00 -13.35
N ALA A 262 2.41 -58.16 -13.90
CA ALA A 262 3.78 -58.67 -13.79
C ALA A 262 4.61 -58.28 -15.05
N PRO A 263 5.88 -57.85 -14.89
CA PRO A 263 6.60 -57.70 -13.63
C PRO A 263 6.11 -56.48 -12.84
N ALA A 264 6.13 -56.60 -11.51
CA ALA A 264 5.67 -55.61 -10.54
C ALA A 264 6.28 -54.19 -10.70
N THR A 265 7.29 -54.03 -11.54
CA THR A 265 7.93 -52.74 -11.83
C THR A 265 7.30 -51.97 -12.99
N HIS A 266 6.43 -52.59 -13.81
CA HIS A 266 5.94 -51.98 -15.06
C HIS A 266 4.53 -51.39 -14.93
N SER A 267 3.64 -51.95 -14.10
CA SER A 267 2.37 -51.29 -13.80
C SER A 267 1.95 -51.54 -12.36
N TYR A 268 1.64 -50.45 -11.66
CA TYR A 268 1.27 -50.46 -10.25
C TYR A 268 0.49 -49.21 -9.90
N THR A 269 -0.30 -49.28 -8.83
CA THR A 269 -0.99 -48.12 -8.27
C THR A 269 -0.41 -47.82 -6.89
N ILE A 270 0.01 -46.59 -6.66
CA ILE A 270 0.28 -46.08 -5.32
C ILE A 270 -1.00 -45.46 -4.78
N ILE A 271 -1.49 -45.99 -3.65
CA ILE A 271 -2.52 -45.35 -2.85
C ILE A 271 -1.80 -44.51 -1.81
N ARG A 272 -1.69 -43.21 -2.08
CA ARG A 272 -1.12 -42.23 -1.16
C ARG A 272 -2.19 -41.71 -0.24
N THR A 273 -2.08 -41.98 1.06
CA THR A 273 -3.01 -41.45 2.05
C THR A 273 -2.44 -40.18 2.67
N TRP A 274 -3.05 -39.05 2.34
CA TRP A 274 -2.73 -37.76 2.96
C TRP A 274 -3.43 -37.65 4.31
N THR A 275 -2.69 -37.21 5.33
CA THR A 275 -3.20 -36.89 6.67
C THR A 275 -2.97 -35.41 6.92
N VAL A 276 -4.04 -34.63 6.96
CA VAL A 276 -4.02 -33.19 7.25
C VAL A 276 -4.56 -32.96 8.65
N VAL A 277 -3.83 -32.19 9.44
CA VAL A 277 -4.18 -31.83 10.81
C VAL A 277 -4.33 -30.31 10.90
N ASP A 278 -5.48 -29.87 11.40
CA ASP A 278 -5.69 -28.50 11.87
C ASP A 278 -5.24 -28.44 13.34
N GLY A 279 -4.11 -27.77 13.58
CA GLY A 279 -3.53 -27.59 14.92
C GLY A 279 -4.20 -26.48 15.76
N CYS A 280 -5.14 -25.73 15.18
CA CYS A 280 -5.87 -24.67 15.86
C CYS A 280 -7.25 -25.09 16.38
N SER A 281 -7.75 -26.23 15.93
CA SER A 281 -9.00 -26.80 16.42
C SER A 281 -8.79 -27.54 17.75
N ALA A 282 -9.73 -27.41 18.68
CA ALA A 282 -9.74 -28.16 19.94
C ALA A 282 -11.04 -28.99 20.06
N PRO A 283 -10.97 -30.35 19.99
CA PRO A 283 -9.79 -31.16 19.72
C PRO A 283 -9.26 -30.96 18.28
N ASN A 284 -7.98 -31.27 18.05
CA ASN A 284 -7.38 -31.20 16.71
C ASN A 284 -8.26 -31.95 15.71
N VAL A 285 -8.61 -31.29 14.61
CA VAL A 285 -9.38 -31.91 13.53
C VAL A 285 -8.38 -32.56 12.59
N VAL A 286 -8.58 -33.84 12.30
CA VAL A 286 -7.76 -34.62 11.38
C VAL A 286 -8.62 -35.09 10.22
N LYS A 287 -8.15 -34.85 8.99
CA LYS A 287 -8.79 -35.34 7.76
C LYS A 287 -7.81 -36.18 6.97
N MET A 288 -8.24 -37.40 6.65
CA MET A 288 -7.48 -38.32 5.82
C MET A 288 -8.15 -38.49 4.46
N GLN A 289 -7.36 -38.47 3.39
CA GLN A 289 -7.87 -38.65 2.03
C GLN A 289 -6.87 -39.45 1.19
N ALA A 290 -7.36 -40.46 0.48
CA ALA A 290 -6.57 -41.22 -0.46
C ALA A 290 -6.47 -40.50 -1.80
N GLN A 291 -5.26 -40.49 -2.36
CA GLN A 291 -4.92 -40.13 -3.72
C GLN A 291 -4.43 -41.40 -4.43
N ASN A 292 -4.96 -41.67 -5.63
CA ASN A 292 -4.45 -42.75 -6.46
C ASN A 292 -3.42 -42.20 -7.47
N ILE A 293 -2.26 -42.85 -7.54
CA ILE A 293 -1.20 -42.57 -8.52
C ILE A 293 -1.02 -43.85 -9.33
N ASN A 294 -1.54 -43.87 -10.55
CA ASN A 294 -1.45 -45.04 -11.43
C ASN A 294 -0.19 -44.93 -12.27
N VAL A 295 0.65 -45.96 -12.26
CA VAL A 295 1.75 -46.13 -13.19
C VAL A 295 1.33 -47.20 -14.17
N VAL A 296 1.18 -46.82 -15.44
CA VAL A 296 0.60 -47.67 -16.49
C VAL A 296 1.54 -47.75 -17.69
N ASP A 297 1.53 -48.92 -18.32
CA ASP A 297 2.11 -49.13 -19.64
C ASP A 297 1.01 -49.02 -20.70
N ASP A 298 0.92 -47.86 -21.35
CA ASP A 298 0.04 -47.64 -22.49
C ASP A 298 0.79 -47.73 -23.83
N THR A 299 2.09 -48.08 -23.80
CA THR A 299 2.93 -48.17 -24.99
C THR A 299 2.92 -49.59 -25.54
N GLY A 300 2.17 -49.81 -26.63
CA GLY A 300 2.15 -51.10 -27.32
C GLY A 300 3.54 -51.50 -27.85
N PRO A 301 3.83 -52.81 -27.95
CA PRO A 301 5.10 -53.27 -28.50
C PRO A 301 5.23 -52.87 -29.98
N SER A 302 6.40 -52.35 -30.36
CA SER A 302 6.70 -52.11 -31.77
C SER A 302 7.18 -53.41 -32.43
N ILE A 303 6.42 -53.91 -33.40
CA ILE A 303 6.83 -55.06 -34.22
C ILE A 303 7.58 -54.52 -35.42
N ASN A 304 8.91 -54.62 -35.38
CA ASN A 304 9.72 -54.33 -36.56
C ASN A 304 9.78 -55.57 -37.47
N CYS A 305 8.87 -55.63 -38.43
CA CYS A 305 8.90 -56.65 -39.48
C CYS A 305 10.10 -56.40 -40.40
N GLN A 306 11.17 -57.16 -40.20
CA GLN A 306 12.35 -57.11 -41.06
C GLN A 306 12.03 -57.78 -42.40
N GLN A 307 11.66 -56.96 -43.39
CA GLN A 307 11.51 -57.24 -44.82
C GLN A 307 10.44 -58.29 -45.22
N SER A 308 9.76 -58.03 -46.34
CA SER A 308 8.94 -59.03 -47.02
C SER A 308 9.84 -60.13 -47.59
N ILE A 309 9.68 -61.37 -47.14
CA ILE A 309 10.35 -62.52 -47.74
C ILE A 309 9.61 -62.87 -49.03
N THR A 310 10.30 -62.80 -50.17
CA THR A 310 9.81 -63.36 -51.43
C THR A 310 10.48 -64.72 -51.64
N VAL A 311 9.68 -65.79 -51.67
CA VAL A 311 10.18 -67.14 -51.96
C VAL A 311 9.67 -67.56 -53.34
N GLY A 312 10.59 -67.92 -54.22
CA GLY A 312 10.26 -68.52 -55.52
C GLY A 312 9.77 -69.95 -55.34
N THR A 313 8.81 -70.37 -56.16
CA THR A 313 8.37 -71.77 -56.21
C THR A 313 9.31 -72.60 -57.06
N ASN A 314 9.39 -73.90 -56.80
CA ASN A 314 10.04 -74.82 -57.74
C ASN A 314 9.23 -74.89 -59.06
N SER A 315 9.92 -75.20 -60.17
CA SER A 315 9.35 -75.17 -61.52
C SER A 315 8.32 -76.26 -61.79
N ASP A 316 8.34 -77.33 -61.01
CA ASP A 316 7.64 -78.57 -61.35
C ASP A 316 6.47 -78.87 -60.40
N GLU A 317 6.49 -78.36 -59.16
CA GLU A 317 5.46 -78.63 -58.14
C GLU A 317 4.74 -77.36 -57.65
N CYS A 318 5.18 -76.16 -58.05
CA CYS A 318 4.68 -74.87 -57.55
C CYS A 318 4.74 -74.74 -56.01
N THR A 319 5.66 -75.44 -55.34
CA THR A 319 5.84 -75.38 -53.89
C THR A 319 7.04 -74.52 -53.53
N GLY A 320 6.93 -73.77 -52.43
CA GLY A 320 8.01 -72.94 -51.88
C GLY A 320 8.09 -73.14 -50.36
N THR A 321 9.29 -73.40 -49.84
CA THR A 321 9.50 -73.63 -48.40
C THR A 321 10.15 -72.40 -47.78
N VAL A 322 9.44 -71.75 -46.85
CA VAL A 322 9.98 -70.64 -46.06
C VAL A 322 10.51 -71.21 -44.74
N PHE A 323 11.81 -71.04 -44.48
CA PHE A 323 12.38 -71.33 -43.18
C PHE A 323 12.42 -70.06 -42.34
N CYS A 324 11.38 -69.80 -41.56
CA CYS A 324 11.47 -68.83 -40.48
C CYS A 324 12.38 -69.43 -39.41
N ARG A 325 13.63 -68.96 -39.28
CA ARG A 325 14.40 -69.26 -38.07
C ARG A 325 13.65 -68.66 -36.88
N PRO A 326 13.40 -69.38 -35.78
CA PRO A 326 12.91 -68.74 -34.59
C PRO A 326 14.02 -67.82 -34.09
N HIS A 327 13.84 -66.52 -34.28
CA HIS A 327 14.37 -65.56 -33.34
C HIS A 327 13.23 -65.27 -32.37
N PRO A 328 13.24 -65.79 -31.13
CA PRO A 328 12.38 -65.20 -30.11
C PRO A 328 13.01 -63.87 -29.70
N PRO A 329 12.22 -62.80 -29.67
CA PRO A 329 11.77 -62.36 -28.37
C PRO A 329 10.45 -63.06 -28.11
N SER A 330 10.45 -63.88 -27.07
CA SER A 330 9.27 -64.53 -26.52
C SER A 330 8.28 -63.44 -26.10
N ILE A 331 7.27 -63.20 -26.93
CA ILE A 331 6.03 -62.56 -26.52
C ILE A 331 5.02 -63.68 -26.31
N THR A 332 4.80 -64.04 -25.05
CA THR A 332 3.69 -64.88 -24.64
C THR A 332 2.51 -63.96 -24.33
N VAL A 333 1.63 -63.70 -25.31
CA VAL A 333 0.31 -63.10 -25.03
C VAL A 333 -0.67 -64.25 -24.78
N PRO A 334 -1.49 -64.23 -23.72
CA PRO A 334 -2.55 -65.20 -23.56
C PRO A 334 -3.56 -65.06 -24.71
N THR A 335 -3.86 -66.18 -25.36
CA THR A 335 -4.78 -66.31 -26.48
C THR A 335 -6.16 -65.74 -26.13
N ARG A 336 -6.51 -64.60 -26.74
CA ARG A 336 -7.90 -64.29 -27.10
C ARG A 336 -8.03 -64.39 -28.61
N GLU A 337 -8.98 -65.20 -29.06
CA GLU A 337 -9.25 -65.50 -30.46
C GLU A 337 -9.45 -64.22 -31.28
N ILE A 338 -8.54 -63.97 -32.22
CA ILE A 338 -8.80 -63.05 -33.33
C ILE A 338 -9.34 -63.92 -34.47
N SER A 339 -10.65 -63.91 -34.63
CA SER A 339 -11.31 -64.46 -35.83
C SER A 339 -11.11 -63.49 -36.99
N ILE A 340 -10.29 -63.87 -37.97
CA ILE A 340 -10.22 -63.18 -39.26
C ILE A 340 -11.22 -63.89 -40.19
N PHE A 341 -12.37 -63.24 -40.44
CA PHE A 341 -13.25 -63.61 -41.53
C PHE A 341 -12.55 -63.29 -42.86
N ARG A 342 -12.58 -64.26 -43.79
CA ARG A 342 -12.23 -64.02 -45.20
C ARG A 342 -13.25 -63.12 -45.87
#